data_AF-A0A828S261-F1
#
_entry.id   AF-A0A828S261-F1
#
_cell.length_a   1.000
_cell.length_b   1.000
_cell.length_c   1.000
_cell.angle_alpha   90.00
_cell.angle_beta   90.00
_cell.angle_gamma   90.00
#
_symmetry.space_group_name_H-M   'P 1'
#
loop_
_entity.id
_entity.type
_entity.pdbx_description
1 polymer ?
#
loop_
_entity_poly.entity_id
_entity_poly.type
_entity_poly.pdbx_seq_one_letter_code
_entity_poly.pdbx_strand_id
1 'polypeptide(L)'
;MIVMSILMSVVLFVVVCFGIGQVAWIYLDAKDRGDRLAIVWAIFAIFPIVYPILLPLPLIIYLLISRSFSYLCPTCNEKVNKDFSTCPHCGQALKEKCQNCGRTVESEWHYCPSCSAHIK
;
A
#
# COMPACT_ATOMS: atom_id res chain seq x y z
N MET A 1 -15.50 -41.62 -8.96
CA MET A 1 -16.40 -40.46 -8.77
C MET A 1 -16.17 -39.79 -7.41
N ILE A 2 -16.26 -40.51 -6.29
CA ILE A 2 -16.07 -39.96 -4.93
C ILE A 2 -14.71 -39.27 -4.73
N VAL A 3 -13.61 -39.93 -5.10
CA VAL A 3 -12.24 -39.38 -4.96
C VAL A 3 -12.08 -38.06 -5.72
N MET A 4 -12.64 -37.97 -6.93
CA MET A 4 -12.58 -36.76 -7.75
C MET A 4 -13.38 -35.62 -7.11
N SER A 5 -14.57 -35.91 -6.56
CA SER A 5 -15.38 -34.91 -5.86
C SER A 5 -14.69 -34.38 -4.61
N ILE A 6 -14.10 -35.26 -3.80
CA ILE A 6 -13.34 -34.88 -2.59
C ILE A 6 -12.16 -33.98 -2.97
N LEU A 7 -11.40 -34.36 -4.00
CA LEU A 7 -10.26 -33.58 -4.49
C LEU A 7 -10.70 -32.16 -4.90
N MET A 8 -11.78 -32.03 -5.67
CA MET A 8 -12.30 -30.73 -6.10
C MET A 8 -12.77 -29.87 -4.92
N SER A 9 -13.42 -30.46 -3.91
CA SER A 9 -13.84 -29.73 -2.71
C SER A 9 -12.65 -29.24 -1.88
N VAL A 10 -11.59 -30.04 -1.75
CA VAL A 10 -10.36 -29.64 -1.06
C VAL A 10 -9.68 -28.49 -1.80
N VAL A 11 -9.57 -28.58 -3.12
CA VAL A 11 -8.98 -27.52 -3.94
C VAL A 11 -9.77 -26.22 -3.82
N LEU A 12 -11.11 -26.28 -3.91
CA LEU A 12 -11.97 -25.11 -3.73
C LEU A 12 -11.78 -24.48 -2.35
N PHE A 13 -11.74 -25.30 -1.29
CA PHE A 13 -11.52 -24.82 0.06
C PHE A 13 -10.19 -24.07 0.20
N VAL A 14 -9.09 -24.65 -0.30
CA VAL A 14 -7.76 -24.01 -0.27
C VAL A 14 -7.76 -22.69 -1.03
N VAL A 15 -8.37 -22.65 -2.22
CA VAL A 15 -8.48 -21.42 -3.03
C VAL A 15 -9.27 -20.34 -2.29
N VAL A 16 -10.40 -20.69 -1.67
CA VAL A 16 -11.23 -19.74 -0.91
C VAL A 16 -10.46 -19.21 0.29
N CYS A 17 -9.80 -20.07 1.06
CA CYS A 17 -8.97 -19.65 2.19
C CYS A 17 -7.85 -18.70 1.74
N PHE A 18 -7.16 -19.02 0.64
CA PHE A 18 -6.10 -18.17 0.11
C PHE A 18 -6.66 -16.83 -0.41
N GLY A 19 -7.80 -16.83 -1.09
CA GLY A 19 -8.48 -15.62 -1.56
C GLY A 19 -8.89 -14.69 -0.41
N ILE A 20 -9.47 -15.24 0.66
CA ILE A 20 -9.80 -14.46 1.86
C ILE A 20 -8.54 -13.87 2.49
N GLY A 21 -7.47 -14.66 2.60
CA GLY A 21 -6.18 -14.19 3.11
C GLY A 21 -5.59 -13.06 2.28
N GLN A 22 -5.66 -13.16 0.94
CA GLN A 22 -5.21 -12.12 0.02
C GLN A 22 -6.00 -10.81 0.19
N VAL A 23 -7.34 -10.87 0.24
CA VAL A 23 -8.18 -9.69 0.44
C VAL A 23 -7.88 -9.01 1.78
N ALA A 24 -7.77 -9.80 2.86
CA ALA A 24 -7.45 -9.29 4.18
C ALA A 24 -6.07 -8.63 4.22
N TRP A 25 -5.07 -9.25 3.59
CA TRP A 25 -3.71 -8.71 3.53
C TRP A 25 -3.66 -7.39 2.74
N ILE A 26 -4.30 -7.32 1.57
CA ILE A 26 -4.37 -6.09 0.75
C ILE A 26 -5.02 -4.95 1.54
N TYR A 27 -6.12 -5.23 2.26
CA TYR A 27 -6.78 -4.21 3.08
C TYR A 27 -5.88 -3.70 4.21
N LEU A 28 -5.19 -4.60 4.91
CA LEU A 28 -4.30 -4.24 6.01
C LEU A 28 -3.07 -3.45 5.51
N ASP A 29 -2.44 -3.87 4.40
CA ASP A 29 -1.30 -3.16 3.80
C ASP A 29 -1.72 -1.77 3.28
N ALA A 30 -2.90 -1.66 2.65
CA ALA A 30 -3.40 -0.36 2.19
C ALA A 30 -3.73 0.59 3.35
N LYS A 31 -4.26 0.05 4.47
CA LYS A 31 -4.54 0.82 5.68
C LYS A 31 -3.26 1.30 6.37
N ASP A 32 -2.24 0.44 6.46
CA ASP A 32 -0.94 0.78 7.06
C ASP A 32 -0.23 1.88 6.27
N ARG A 33 -0.38 1.89 4.94
CA ARG A 33 0.14 2.95 4.05
C ARG A 33 -0.68 4.26 4.07
N GLY A 34 -1.79 4.31 4.82
CA GLY A 34 -2.68 5.46 4.81
C GLY A 34 -3.38 5.71 3.46
N ASP A 35 -3.53 4.70 2.61
CA ASP A 35 -4.22 4.86 1.33
C ASP A 35 -5.73 5.05 1.55
N ARG A 36 -6.26 6.22 1.16
CA ARG A 36 -7.69 6.54 1.25
C ARG A 36 -8.57 5.59 0.43
N LEU A 37 -7.99 4.90 -0.56
CA LEU A 37 -8.66 3.95 -1.43
C LEU A 37 -8.55 2.49 -0.95
N ALA A 38 -8.09 2.24 0.29
CA ALA A 38 -7.92 0.89 0.84
C ALA A 38 -9.15 -0.03 0.66
N ILE A 39 -10.37 0.50 0.85
CA ILE A 39 -11.61 -0.27 0.65
C ILE A 39 -11.83 -0.62 -0.83
N VAL A 40 -11.49 0.29 -1.75
CA VAL A 40 -11.63 0.05 -3.20
C VAL A 40 -10.71 -1.09 -3.64
N TRP A 41 -9.47 -1.10 -3.15
CA TRP A 41 -8.52 -2.19 -3.41
C TRP A 41 -9.00 -3.54 -2.87
N ALA A 42 -9.56 -3.55 -1.66
CA ALA A 42 -10.13 -4.76 -1.08
C ALA A 42 -11.32 -5.29 -1.90
N ILE A 43 -12.21 -4.41 -2.40
CA ILE A 43 -13.34 -4.80 -3.26
C ILE A 43 -12.85 -5.39 -4.59
N PHE A 44 -11.84 -4.78 -5.22
CA PHE A 44 -11.24 -5.34 -6.44
C PHE A 44 -10.61 -6.72 -6.20
N ALA A 45 -10.01 -6.92 -5.01
CA ALA A 45 -9.41 -8.19 -4.63
C ALA A 45 -10.44 -9.32 -4.34
N ILE A 46 -11.74 -9.03 -4.26
CA ILE A 46 -12.82 -10.03 -4.08
C ILE A 46 -13.14 -10.76 -5.40
N PHE A 47 -12.91 -10.13 -6.56
CA PHE A 47 -13.26 -10.69 -7.88
C PHE A 47 -12.70 -12.11 -8.18
N PRO A 48 -11.49 -12.48 -7.73
CA PRO A 48 -10.95 -13.83 -7.93
C PRO A 48 -11.56 -14.93 -7.08
N ILE A 49 -12.38 -14.58 -6.08
CA ILE A 49 -13.14 -15.58 -5.32
C ILE A 49 -14.14 -16.30 -6.26
N VAL A 50 -14.61 -15.60 -7.31
CA VAL A 50 -15.48 -16.14 -8.35
C VAL A 50 -14.68 -16.86 -9.45
N TYR A 51 -13.46 -16.41 -9.72
CA TYR A 51 -12.59 -16.94 -10.77
C TYR A 51 -11.19 -17.26 -10.22
N PRO A 52 -10.96 -18.49 -9.71
CA PRO A 52 -9.70 -18.91 -9.08
C PRO A 52 -8.46 -18.68 -9.95
N ILE A 53 -8.62 -18.77 -11.27
CA ILE A 53 -7.54 -18.57 -12.25
C ILE A 53 -7.03 -17.13 -12.25
N LEU A 54 -7.88 -16.16 -11.88
CA LEU A 54 -7.53 -14.73 -11.85
C LEU A 54 -6.94 -14.29 -10.50
N LEU A 55 -6.77 -15.21 -9.55
CA LEU A 55 -6.30 -14.92 -8.19
C LEU A 55 -5.00 -14.10 -8.12
N PRO A 56 -3.96 -14.34 -8.94
CA PRO A 56 -2.75 -13.54 -8.84
C PRO A 56 -2.89 -12.12 -9.43
N LEU A 57 -3.86 -11.87 -10.32
CA LEU A 57 -3.94 -10.61 -11.06
C LEU A 57 -4.23 -9.38 -10.19
N PRO A 58 -5.23 -9.36 -9.28
CA PRO A 58 -5.47 -8.17 -8.46
C PRO A 58 -4.33 -7.86 -7.51
N LEU A 59 -3.62 -8.86 -6.98
CA LEU A 59 -2.42 -8.63 -6.17
C LEU A 59 -1.33 -7.94 -7.00
N ILE A 60 -1.08 -8.42 -8.22
CA ILE A 60 -0.08 -7.82 -9.12
C ILE A 60 -0.47 -6.37 -9.47
N ILE A 61 -1.73 -6.13 -9.82
CA ILE A 61 -2.25 -4.79 -10.14
C ILE A 61 -2.14 -3.86 -8.93
N TYR A 62 -2.54 -4.35 -7.74
CA TYR A 62 -2.42 -3.61 -6.48
C TYR A 62 -0.97 -3.20 -6.22
N LEU A 63 -0.03 -4.13 -6.29
CA LEU A 63 1.38 -3.87 -6.04
C LEU A 63 1.99 -2.89 -7.06
N LEU A 64 1.61 -2.99 -8.34
CA LEU A 64 2.09 -2.08 -9.38
C LEU A 64 1.60 -0.65 -9.16
N ILE A 65 0.33 -0.47 -8.84
CA ILE A 65 -0.25 0.87 -8.68
C ILE A 65 0.15 1.48 -7.34
N SER A 66 0.03 0.72 -6.26
CA SER A 66 0.37 1.16 -4.90
C SER A 66 1.85 1.56 -4.77
N ARG A 67 2.76 0.89 -5.49
CA ARG A 67 4.19 1.27 -5.51
C ARG A 67 4.54 2.40 -6.48
N SER A 68 3.61 2.82 -7.35
CA SER A 68 3.84 3.84 -8.37
C SER A 68 3.37 5.24 -7.96
N PHE A 69 2.93 5.44 -6.71
CA PHE A 69 2.48 6.75 -6.21
C PHE A 69 3.62 7.78 -6.17
N SER A 70 3.87 8.39 -7.32
CA SER A 70 4.58 9.64 -7.48
C SER A 70 3.58 10.80 -7.40
N TYR A 71 3.99 11.91 -6.80
CA TYR A 71 3.21 13.14 -6.75
C TYR A 71 4.04 14.27 -7.40
N LEU A 72 3.39 15.39 -7.72
CA LEU A 72 4.06 16.52 -8.36
C LEU A 72 4.68 17.41 -7.30
N CYS A 73 5.92 17.86 -7.54
CA CYS A 73 6.56 18.83 -6.67
C CYS A 73 5.78 20.16 -6.71
N PRO A 74 5.44 20.79 -5.57
CA PRO A 74 4.64 22.02 -5.55
C PRO A 74 5.36 23.24 -6.14
N THR A 75 6.68 23.19 -6.30
CA THR A 75 7.49 24.31 -6.80
C THR A 75 7.82 24.17 -8.28
N CYS A 76 8.30 23.01 -8.71
CA CYS A 76 8.75 22.80 -10.09
C CYS A 76 7.82 21.92 -10.92
N ASN A 77 6.75 21.39 -10.32
CA ASN A 77 5.74 20.56 -10.97
C ASN A 77 6.26 19.25 -11.60
N GLU A 78 7.45 18.82 -11.23
CA GLU A 78 8.07 17.59 -11.71
C GLU A 78 7.60 16.38 -10.88
N LYS A 79 7.52 15.19 -11.48
CA LYS A 79 7.13 13.97 -10.77
C LYS A 79 8.20 13.54 -9.78
N VAL A 80 7.84 13.42 -8.51
CA VAL A 80 8.71 12.97 -7.41
C VAL A 80 8.05 11.85 -6.62
N ASN A 81 8.88 10.91 -6.15
CA ASN A 81 8.42 9.82 -5.28
C ASN A 81 8.23 10.34 -3.82
N LYS A 82 7.23 9.81 -3.10
CA LYS A 82 6.98 10.04 -1.67
C LYS A 82 8.18 9.68 -0.77
N ASP A 83 9.09 8.84 -1.25
CA ASP A 83 10.27 8.46 -0.49
C ASP A 83 11.32 9.58 -0.42
N PHE A 84 11.33 10.52 -1.38
CA PHE A 84 12.33 11.58 -1.41
C PHE A 84 12.08 12.68 -0.36
N SER A 85 13.12 13.03 0.40
CA SER A 85 13.10 14.14 1.36
C SER A 85 13.24 15.51 0.69
N THR A 86 13.80 15.54 -0.51
CA THR A 86 14.13 16.75 -1.26
C THR A 86 13.94 16.48 -2.74
N CYS A 87 13.37 17.45 -3.46
CA CYS A 87 13.18 17.33 -4.91
C CYS A 87 14.55 17.35 -5.61
N PRO A 88 14.88 16.35 -6.46
CA PRO A 88 16.15 16.31 -7.18
C PRO A 88 16.24 17.35 -8.31
N HIS A 89 15.12 17.93 -8.74
CA HIS A 89 15.08 18.89 -9.85
C HIS A 89 15.21 20.35 -9.39
N CYS A 90 14.57 20.72 -8.28
CA CYS A 90 14.58 22.10 -7.78
C CYS A 90 15.21 22.29 -6.40
N GLY A 91 15.51 21.20 -5.68
CA GLY A 91 16.07 21.27 -4.32
C GLY A 91 15.04 21.60 -3.22
N GLN A 92 13.76 21.76 -3.54
CA GLN A 92 12.72 22.02 -2.54
C GLN A 92 12.60 20.87 -1.54
N ALA A 93 12.55 21.20 -0.24
CA ALA A 93 12.26 20.22 0.80
C ALA A 93 10.83 19.70 0.64
N LEU A 94 10.70 18.38 0.45
CA LEU A 94 9.41 17.70 0.27
C LEU A 94 8.86 17.15 1.59
N LYS A 95 9.76 16.84 2.52
CA LYS A 95 9.43 16.42 3.88
C LYS A 95 9.94 17.47 4.86
N GLU A 96 9.15 17.74 5.89
CA GLU A 96 9.53 18.69 6.93
C GLU A 96 10.73 18.16 7.72
N LYS A 97 11.47 19.07 8.36
CA LYS A 97 12.57 18.73 9.25
C LYS A 97 12.20 19.13 10.67
N CYS A 98 12.53 18.29 11.64
CA CYS A 98 12.36 18.61 13.04
C CYS A 98 13.19 19.86 13.39
N GLN A 99 12.56 20.87 13.99
CA GLN A 99 13.25 22.12 14.39
C GLN A 99 14.31 21.90 15.47
N ASN A 100 14.20 20.84 16.27
CA ASN A 100 15.13 20.56 17.37
C ASN A 100 16.37 19.77 16.93
N CYS A 101 16.23 18.79 16.02
CA CYS A 101 17.35 17.91 15.62
C CYS A 101 17.70 17.94 14.13
N GLY A 102 16.92 18.62 13.29
CA GLY A 102 17.17 18.75 11.85
C GLY A 102 16.88 17.49 11.02
N ARG A 103 16.47 16.38 11.63
CA ARG A 103 16.09 15.15 10.90
C ARG A 103 14.75 15.31 10.20
N THR A 104 14.62 14.65 9.05
CA THR A 104 13.38 14.58 8.29
C THR A 104 12.28 13.90 9.11
N VAL A 105 11.11 14.52 9.14
CA VAL A 105 9.91 14.06 9.84
C VAL A 105 8.72 14.10 8.89
N GLU A 106 7.75 13.22 9.11
CA GLU A 106 6.51 13.21 8.34
C GLU A 106 5.52 14.22 8.94
N SER A 107 4.74 14.86 8.07
CA SER A 107 3.76 15.90 8.47
C SER A 107 2.67 15.37 9.43
N GLU A 108 2.52 14.05 9.51
CA GLU A 108 1.49 13.35 10.27
C GLU A 108 1.95 13.02 11.69
N TRP A 109 3.24 13.17 11.98
CA TRP A 109 3.84 12.80 13.26
C TRP A 109 3.71 13.92 14.29
N HIS A 110 3.32 13.56 15.51
CA HIS A 110 3.21 14.50 16.64
C HIS A 110 4.54 14.65 17.39
N TYR A 111 5.37 13.60 17.38
CA TYR A 111 6.66 13.56 18.09
C TYR A 111 7.77 13.09 17.17
N CYS A 112 8.95 13.70 17.30
CA CYS A 112 10.14 13.26 16.57
C CYS A 112 10.69 11.95 17.17
N PRO A 113 10.88 10.87 16.39
CA PRO A 113 11.40 9.60 16.92
C PRO A 113 12.88 9.67 17.32
N SER A 114 13.60 10.73 16.94
CA SER A 114 15.03 10.86 17.22
C SER A 114 15.34 11.68 18.46
N CYS A 115 14.56 12.72 18.74
CA CYS A 115 14.79 13.62 19.88
C CYS A 115 13.57 13.79 20.78
N SER A 116 12.47 13.09 20.50
CA SER A 116 11.21 13.13 21.27
C SER A 116 10.58 14.53 21.38
N ALA A 117 11.04 15.50 20.58
CA ALA A 117 10.46 16.84 20.54
C ALA A 117 9.08 16.81 19.88
N HIS A 118 8.16 17.60 20.42
CA HIS A 118 6.82 17.81 19.85
C HIS A 118 6.92 18.61 18.55
N ILE A 119 6.26 18.14 17.50
CA ILE A 119 6.28 18.76 16.16
C ILE A 119 5.00 19.57 15.92
N LYS A 120 3.86 19.11 16.45
CA LYS A 120 2.52 19.68 16.18
C LYS A 120 1.60 19.59 17.38
#